data_AF-A0A660N3L4-F1
#
_entry.id   AF-A0A660N3L4-F1
#
_cell.length_a   1.000
_cell.length_b   1.000
_cell.length_c   1.000
_cell.angle_alpha   90.00
_cell.angle_beta   90.00
_cell.angle_gamma   90.00
#
_symmetry.space_group_name_H-M   'P 1'
#
loop_
_entity.id
_entity.type
_entity.pdbx_description
1 polymer ?
#
loop_
_entity_poly.entity_id
_entity_poly.type
_entity_poly.pdbx_seq_one_letter_code
_entity_poly.pdbx_strand_id
1 'polypeptide(L)'
;EGAEWAEIAAELQNECFELFKKAAEQEKEWAQYLFKDGSMIGLNKDILCQYVEYITNARMLAVGLQPAFEKATQNPIPWINTWLSSDNVQVAPQEVEISSYLIGQIDAEVKTEDLEDFEL
;
A
#
# COMPACT_ATOMS: atom_id res chain seq x y z
N GLU A 1 -16.43 -5.93 30.42
CA GLU A 1 -16.29 -4.79 29.50
C GLU A 1 -16.49 -5.24 28.06
N GLY A 2 -15.58 -5.97 27.39
CA GLY A 2 -15.71 -6.33 25.96
C GLY A 2 -17.04 -6.95 25.46
N ALA A 3 -17.84 -7.59 26.33
CA ALA A 3 -19.17 -8.10 25.98
C ALA A 3 -20.19 -6.98 25.70
N GLU A 4 -20.14 -5.88 26.47
CA GLU A 4 -21.03 -4.72 26.30
C GLU A 4 -20.75 -4.00 24.98
N TRP A 5 -19.47 -3.87 24.61
CA TRP A 5 -19.06 -3.29 23.32
C TRP A 5 -19.49 -4.16 22.13
N ALA A 6 -19.49 -5.49 22.29
CA ALA A 6 -19.93 -6.41 21.24
C ALA A 6 -21.45 -6.35 21.02
N GLU A 7 -22.23 -6.22 22.09
CA GLU A 7 -23.68 -6.00 22.02
C GLU A 7 -24.00 -4.68 21.32
N ILE A 8 -23.36 -3.58 21.74
CA ILE A 8 -23.51 -2.26 21.10
C ILE A 8 -23.08 -2.29 19.63
N ALA A 9 -21.99 -2.97 19.29
CA ALA A 9 -21.52 -3.10 17.91
C ALA A 9 -22.51 -3.87 17.02
N ALA A 10 -23.20 -4.88 17.57
CA ALA A 10 -24.24 -5.61 16.86
C ALA A 10 -25.50 -4.76 16.66
N GLU A 11 -25.91 -3.98 17.66
CA GLU A 11 -27.04 -3.06 17.57
C GLU A 11 -26.79 -1.95 16.53
N LEU A 12 -25.58 -1.38 16.53
CA LEU A 12 -25.18 -0.30 15.62
C LEU A 12 -24.70 -0.78 14.26
N GLN A 13 -24.67 -2.09 14.00
CA GLN A 13 -24.13 -2.64 12.75
C GLN A 13 -24.82 -2.05 11.51
N ASN A 14 -26.15 -1.88 11.56
CA ASN A 14 -26.93 -1.26 10.48
C ASN A 14 -26.62 0.23 10.33
N GLU A 15 -26.43 0.96 11.43
CA GLU A 15 -26.07 2.38 11.39
C GLU A 15 -24.67 2.57 10.78
N CYS A 16 -23.72 1.71 11.15
CA CYS A 16 -22.40 1.69 10.53
C CYS A 16 -22.50 1.38 9.03
N PHE A 17 -23.31 0.41 8.62
CA PHE A 17 -23.52 0.08 7.22
C PHE A 17 -24.05 1.29 6.42
N GLU A 18 -25.09 1.95 6.91
CA GLU A 18 -25.66 3.14 6.27
C GLU A 18 -24.67 4.32 6.24
N LEU A 19 -23.84 4.47 7.28
CA LEU A 19 -22.78 5.48 7.30
C LEU A 19 -21.76 5.24 6.19
N PHE A 20 -21.27 4.02 6.02
CA PHE A 20 -20.34 3.66 4.95
C PHE A 20 -20.96 3.88 3.57
N LYS A 21 -22.22 3.52 3.40
CA LYS A 21 -22.96 3.73 2.15
C LYS A 21 -23.12 5.22 1.83
N LYS A 22 -23.51 6.03 2.81
CA LYS A 22 -23.64 7.48 2.66
C LYS A 22 -22.31 8.14 2.31
N ALA A 23 -21.22 7.73 2.95
CA ALA A 23 -19.89 8.21 2.60
C ALA A 23 -19.52 7.87 1.15
N ALA A 24 -19.80 6.64 0.70
CA ALA A 24 -19.56 6.25 -0.70
C ALA A 24 -20.41 7.05 -1.70
N GLU A 25 -21.66 7.37 -1.37
CA GLU A 25 -22.50 8.24 -2.21
C GLU A 25 -21.95 9.66 -2.30
N GLN A 26 -21.52 10.23 -1.16
CA GLN A 26 -20.90 11.55 -1.12
C GLN A 26 -19.61 11.61 -1.96
N GLU A 27 -18.77 10.57 -1.90
CA GLU A 27 -17.56 10.49 -2.72
C GLU A 27 -17.87 10.39 -4.23
N LYS A 28 -18.99 9.76 -4.61
CA LYS A 28 -19.45 9.74 -6.01
C LYS A 28 -19.97 11.11 -6.47
N GLU A 29 -20.60 11.88 -5.59
CA GLU A 29 -20.95 13.28 -5.87
C GLU A 29 -19.71 14.15 -5.98
N TRP A 30 -18.72 13.91 -5.13
CA TRP A 30 -17.43 14.58 -5.19
C TRP A 30 -16.69 14.28 -6.50
N ALA A 31 -16.68 13.02 -6.94
CA ALA A 31 -16.15 12.61 -8.23
C ALA A 31 -16.82 13.37 -9.39
N GLN A 32 -18.14 13.56 -9.33
CA GLN A 32 -18.87 14.35 -10.33
C GLN A 32 -18.42 15.80 -10.36
N TYR A 33 -18.26 16.39 -9.18
CA TYR A 33 -17.80 17.76 -9.06
C TYR A 33 -16.35 17.92 -9.56
N LEU A 34 -15.48 16.94 -9.30
CA LEU A 34 -14.08 16.97 -9.72
C LEU A 34 -13.92 16.98 -11.25
N PHE A 35 -14.74 16.21 -11.96
CA PHE A 35 -14.66 16.09 -13.43
C PHE A 35 -15.61 17.02 -14.20
N LYS A 36 -16.24 17.99 -13.52
CA LYS A 36 -17.21 18.91 -14.15
C LYS A 36 -16.60 19.75 -15.28
N ASP A 37 -15.31 20.10 -15.17
CA ASP A 37 -14.60 20.99 -16.09
C ASP A 37 -13.73 20.25 -17.12
N GLY A 38 -13.76 18.92 -17.13
CA GLY A 38 -13.04 18.09 -18.10
C GLY A 38 -12.50 16.80 -17.49
N SER A 39 -12.77 15.67 -18.14
CA SER A 39 -12.15 14.39 -17.81
C SER A 39 -10.73 14.31 -18.39
N MET A 40 -9.80 13.69 -17.65
CA MET A 40 -8.43 13.49 -18.11
C MET A 40 -8.28 12.11 -18.76
N ILE A 41 -7.28 11.95 -19.63
CA ILE A 41 -6.95 10.64 -20.20
C ILE A 41 -6.51 9.72 -19.06
N GLY A 42 -7.22 8.61 -18.88
CA GLY A 42 -6.90 7.58 -17.88
C GLY A 42 -7.67 7.69 -16.56
N LEU A 43 -8.38 8.78 -16.30
CA LEU A 43 -9.23 8.94 -15.13
C LEU A 43 -10.51 9.70 -15.51
N ASN A 44 -11.64 9.00 -15.43
CA ASN A 44 -12.96 9.59 -15.64
C ASN A 44 -13.83 9.39 -14.39
N LYS A 45 -14.96 10.09 -14.36
CA LYS A 45 -15.96 9.97 -13.30
C LYS A 45 -16.36 8.50 -13.07
N ASP A 46 -16.64 7.75 -14.12
CA ASP A 46 -17.18 6.39 -14.02
C ASP A 46 -16.17 5.42 -13.37
N ILE A 47 -14.91 5.49 -13.78
CA ILE A 47 -13.78 4.73 -13.23
C ILE A 47 -13.56 5.11 -11.77
N LEU A 48 -13.62 6.40 -11.42
CA LEU A 48 -13.47 6.85 -10.03
C LEU A 48 -14.64 6.37 -9.16
N CYS A 49 -15.88 6.45 -9.65
CA CYS A 49 -17.06 5.91 -8.96
C CYS A 49 -16.94 4.39 -8.73
N GLN A 50 -16.48 3.63 -9.74
CA GLN A 50 -16.22 2.20 -9.59
C GLN A 50 -15.12 1.93 -8.55
N TYR A 51 -14.09 2.77 -8.50
CA TYR A 51 -13.01 2.62 -7.52
C TYR A 51 -13.51 2.90 -6.10
N VAL A 52 -14.36 3.93 -5.91
CA VAL A 52 -15.02 4.23 -4.64
C VAL A 52 -15.84 3.02 -4.17
N GLU A 53 -16.65 2.40 -5.05
CA GLU A 53 -17.41 1.20 -4.69
C GLU A 53 -16.49 0.04 -4.29
N TYR A 54 -15.41 -0.19 -5.03
CA TYR A 54 -14.44 -1.24 -4.75
C TYR A 54 -13.74 -1.05 -3.40
N ILE A 55 -13.21 0.15 -3.13
CA ILE A 55 -12.50 0.42 -1.88
C ILE A 55 -13.45 0.42 -0.68
N THR A 56 -14.69 0.91 -0.83
CA THR A 56 -15.70 0.86 0.22
C THR A 56 -16.00 -0.60 0.59
N ASN A 57 -16.22 -1.48 -0.38
CA ASN A 57 -16.41 -2.91 -0.09
C ASN A 57 -15.20 -3.52 0.64
N ALA A 58 -13.98 -3.24 0.17
CA ALA A 58 -12.77 -3.75 0.80
C ALA A 58 -12.64 -3.29 2.27
N ARG A 59 -13.01 -2.04 2.57
CA ARG A 59 -13.01 -1.50 3.93
C ARG A 59 -14.14 -2.07 4.79
N MET A 60 -15.34 -2.25 4.24
CA MET A 60 -16.47 -2.88 4.92
C MET A 60 -16.17 -4.33 5.31
N LEU A 61 -15.57 -5.10 4.40
CA LEU A 61 -15.14 -6.48 4.68
C LEU A 61 -14.07 -6.53 5.78
N ALA A 62 -13.13 -5.58 5.80
CA ALA A 62 -12.08 -5.51 6.82
C ALA A 62 -12.64 -5.25 8.23
N VAL A 63 -13.81 -4.62 8.34
CA VAL A 63 -14.50 -4.37 9.62
C VAL A 63 -15.62 -5.39 9.90
N GLY A 64 -15.75 -6.45 9.08
CA GLY A 64 -16.76 -7.50 9.27
C GLY A 64 -18.18 -7.13 8.83
N LEU A 65 -18.35 -6.03 8.09
CA LEU A 65 -19.63 -5.63 7.51
C LEU A 65 -19.85 -6.32 6.15
N GLN A 66 -21.13 -6.47 5.78
CA GLN A 66 -21.49 -6.97 4.46
C GLN A 66 -21.19 -5.92 3.37
N PRO A 67 -20.72 -6.31 2.19
CA PRO A 67 -20.44 -5.38 1.11
C PRO A 67 -21.74 -4.72 0.60
N ALA A 68 -21.74 -3.40 0.44
CA ALA A 68 -22.88 -2.66 -0.06
C ALA A 68 -23.01 -2.70 -1.60
N PHE A 69 -21.90 -2.93 -2.32
CA PHE A 69 -21.84 -2.85 -3.78
C PHE A 69 -21.37 -4.17 -4.42
N GLU A 70 -22.24 -5.14 -4.63
CA GLU A 70 -21.89 -6.49 -5.13
C GLU A 70 -21.12 -6.52 -6.46
N LYS A 71 -21.26 -5.48 -7.30
CA LYS A 71 -20.64 -5.40 -8.63
C LYS A 71 -19.17 -4.97 -8.61
N ALA A 72 -18.71 -4.37 -7.51
CA ALA A 72 -17.37 -3.79 -7.41
C ALA A 72 -16.39 -4.74 -6.71
N THR A 73 -16.04 -5.83 -7.40
CA THR A 73 -15.11 -6.87 -6.91
C THR A 73 -13.69 -6.71 -7.41
N GLN A 74 -13.49 -5.97 -8.49
CA GLN A 74 -12.18 -5.79 -9.13
C GLN A 74 -11.75 -4.32 -9.10
N ASN A 75 -10.45 -4.08 -8.94
CA ASN A 75 -9.88 -2.74 -8.95
C ASN A 75 -9.89 -2.18 -10.39
N PRO A 76 -10.67 -1.11 -10.69
CA PRO A 76 -10.72 -0.52 -12.03
C PRO A 76 -9.47 0.30 -12.37
N ILE A 77 -8.61 0.64 -11.40
CA ILE A 77 -7.35 1.39 -11.58
C ILE A 77 -6.15 0.63 -10.98
N PRO A 78 -5.68 -0.47 -11.60
CA PRO A 78 -4.60 -1.27 -11.06
C PRO A 78 -3.29 -0.50 -10.82
N TRP A 79 -3.05 0.55 -11.61
CA TRP A 79 -1.86 1.39 -11.52
C TRP A 79 -1.75 2.15 -10.19
N ILE A 80 -2.85 2.35 -9.45
CA ILE A 80 -2.83 3.05 -8.15
C ILE A 80 -2.04 2.27 -7.10
N ASN A 81 -1.97 0.94 -7.22
CA ASN A 81 -1.25 0.08 -6.27
C ASN A 81 0.25 0.40 -6.23
N THR A 82 0.83 0.82 -7.36
CA THR A 82 2.23 1.23 -7.44
C THR A 82 2.50 2.50 -6.62
N TRP A 83 1.52 3.41 -6.53
CA TRP A 83 1.62 4.65 -5.76
C TRP A 83 1.30 4.45 -4.28
N LEU A 84 0.39 3.51 -3.96
CA LEU A 84 0.05 3.12 -2.58
C LEU A 84 1.16 2.32 -1.89
N SER A 85 2.04 1.66 -2.65
CA SER A 85 3.15 0.85 -2.12
C SER A 85 4.48 1.60 -2.05
N SER A 86 4.42 2.94 -1.97
CA SER A 86 5.59 3.84 -2.04
C SER A 86 6.55 3.73 -0.85
N ASP A 87 6.20 2.98 0.20
CA ASP A 87 7.11 2.62 1.31
C ASP A 87 8.18 1.57 0.93
N ASN A 88 8.21 1.08 -0.31
CA ASN A 88 9.32 0.27 -0.83
C ASN A 88 10.36 1.10 -1.62
N VAL A 89 10.25 2.44 -1.61
CA VAL A 89 11.32 3.30 -2.14
C VAL A 89 12.52 3.20 -1.20
N GLN A 90 13.53 2.50 -1.68
CA GLN A 90 14.84 2.47 -1.06
C GLN A 90 15.32 3.91 -0.88
N VAL A 91 15.58 4.28 0.38
CA VAL A 91 16.31 5.49 0.74
C VAL A 91 17.60 5.52 -0.08
N ALA A 92 17.90 6.67 -0.69
CA ALA A 92 19.10 6.84 -1.49
C ALA A 92 20.34 6.57 -0.60
N PRO A 93 21.38 5.86 -1.08
CA PRO A 93 22.55 5.47 -0.29
C PRO A 93 23.40 6.64 0.23
N GLN A 94 23.00 7.90 -0.01
CA GLN A 94 23.61 9.10 0.57
C GLN A 94 23.05 9.44 1.96
N GLU A 95 21.96 8.79 2.39
CA GLU A 95 21.34 8.96 3.71
C GLU A 95 21.73 7.85 4.72
N VAL A 96 22.64 6.94 4.34
CA VAL A 96 23.15 5.88 5.21
C VAL A 96 24.67 6.00 5.35
N GLU A 97 25.16 6.17 6.58
CA GLU A 97 26.59 6.08 6.88
C GLU A 97 27.07 4.64 6.65
N ILE A 98 27.90 4.45 5.62
CA ILE A 98 28.57 3.17 5.35
C ILE A 98 29.63 2.95 6.43
N SER A 99 29.29 2.19 7.47
CA SER A 99 30.20 1.82 8.57
C SER A 99 31.04 0.56 8.25
N SER A 100 31.26 0.23 6.97
CA SER A 100 32.16 -0.85 6.57
C SER A 100 33.54 -0.31 6.19
N TYR A 101 34.34 0.04 7.20
CA TYR A 101 35.78 0.21 7.00
C TYR A 101 36.39 -1.19 6.84
N LEU A 102 36.74 -1.60 5.61
CA LEU A 102 37.45 -2.85 5.37
C LEU A 102 38.96 -2.63 5.61
N ILE A 103 39.41 -2.70 6.87
CA ILE A 103 40.84 -2.80 7.19
C ILE A 103 41.19 -4.27 7.30
N GLY A 104 42.13 -4.73 6.45
CA GLY A 104 42.87 -5.96 6.71
C GLY A 104 42.60 -7.15 5.77
N GLN A 105 42.41 -6.93 4.47
CA GLN A 105 42.71 -7.99 3.49
C GLN A 105 44.22 -7.97 3.20
N ILE A 106 45.02 -8.49 4.13
CA ILE A 106 46.36 -9.00 3.81
C ILE A 106 46.17 -10.50 3.70
N ASP A 107 46.09 -10.99 2.46
CA ASP A 107 46.15 -12.40 2.16
C ASP A 107 47.53 -12.91 2.55
N ALA A 108 47.61 -13.74 3.59
CA ALA A 108 48.85 -14.24 4.17
C ALA A 108 49.12 -15.70 3.77
N GLU A 109 48.78 -16.09 2.55
CA GLU A 109 49.31 -17.32 1.94
C GLU A 109 50.69 -17.05 1.34
N VAL A 110 51.72 -17.03 2.20
CA VAL A 110 53.11 -17.14 1.74
C VAL A 110 53.32 -18.58 1.26
N LYS A 111 53.34 -18.79 -0.05
CA LYS A 111 53.69 -20.08 -0.65
C LYS A 111 55.18 -20.32 -0.46
N THR A 112 55.53 -21.45 0.12
CA THR A 112 56.93 -21.88 0.31
C THR A 112 57.71 -22.04 -1.00
N GLU A 113 57.02 -22.14 -2.13
CA GLU A 113 57.60 -22.22 -3.47
C GLU A 113 58.25 -20.88 -3.91
N ASP A 114 57.76 -19.72 -3.42
CA ASP A 114 58.33 -18.40 -3.72
C ASP A 114 59.61 -18.09 -2.91
N LEU A 115 59.99 -18.98 -1.97
CA LEU A 115 61.21 -18.85 -1.15
C LEU A 115 62.37 -19.74 -1.63
N GLU A 116 62.17 -20.57 -2.66
CA GLU A 116 63.24 -21.42 -3.21
C GLU A 116 64.28 -20.65 -4.04
N ASP A 117 63.96 -19.42 -4.46
CA ASP A 117 64.85 -18.58 -5.29
C ASP A 117 65.82 -17.69 -4.47
N PHE A 118 65.77 -17.81 -3.13
CA PHE A 118 66.79 -17.22 -2.24
C PHE A 118 67.79 -18.31 -1.82
N GLU A 119 68.80 -18.55 -2.68
CA GLU A 119 70.05 -19.19 -2.24
C GLU A 119 70.83 -18.26 -1.29
N LEU A 120 71.45 -18.87 -0.27
CA LEU A 120 72.02 -18.25 0.93
C LEU A 120 73.38 -17.57 0.70
#